data_AF-A0A0D0B608-F1
#
_entry.id   AF-A0A0D0B608-F1
#
_cell.length_a   1.000
_cell.length_b   1.000
_cell.length_c   1.000
_cell.angle_alpha   90.00
_cell.angle_beta   90.00
_cell.angle_gamma   90.00
#
_symmetry.space_group_name_H-M   'P 1'
#
loop_
_entity.id
_entity.type
_entity.pdbx_description
1 polymer ?
#
loop_
_entity_poly.entity_id
_entity_poly.type
_entity_poly.pdbx_seq_one_letter_code
_entity_poly.pdbx_strand_id
1 'polypeptide(L)'
;MLPSASPTRELVTAYEIWDDEKFAFWSVIFTDGSDYYYYNHPDRHISDDKSPFADQAALIPRSYYQPSYPPDFHRAPPILPPNTYIKKFVPLYIAKPEELATTRVADWMIKEAEIYHKISQHPHPNICEYRGIYVLDGLMAGLCLRRYHKTLKQAVQDGDRMDADSIIGGIKSGLDHLHKLGYVHVRPVRRDCTLAKTCFCSAYDNPGRYQPS
;
A
#
# COMPACT_ATOMS: atom_id res chain seq x y z
N MET A 1 -21.91 29.57 19.30
CA MET A 1 -21.55 28.28 18.69
C MET A 1 -20.83 28.61 17.39
N LEU A 2 -19.49 28.51 17.37
CA LEU A 2 -18.75 28.63 16.11
C LEU A 2 -19.09 27.38 15.28
N PRO A 3 -19.33 27.51 13.96
CA PRO A 3 -19.42 26.33 13.12
C PRO A 3 -18.08 25.61 13.22
N SER A 4 -18.10 24.36 13.70
CA SER A 4 -16.97 23.46 13.57
C SER A 4 -16.60 23.47 12.10
N ALA A 5 -15.40 23.94 11.75
CA ALA A 5 -14.89 23.78 10.40
C ALA A 5 -15.03 22.30 10.05
N SER A 6 -15.76 21.99 8.98
CA SER A 6 -15.77 20.64 8.42
C SER A 6 -14.31 20.23 8.23
N PRO A 7 -13.91 19.01 8.63
CA PRO A 7 -12.53 18.61 8.50
C PRO A 7 -12.12 18.75 7.03
N THR A 8 -11.06 19.53 6.79
CA THR A 8 -10.56 19.78 5.44
C THR A 8 -10.13 18.45 4.84
N ARG A 9 -10.76 18.08 3.73
CA ARG A 9 -10.44 16.85 3.00
C ARG A 9 -9.15 17.05 2.22
N GLU A 10 -8.13 16.26 2.53
CA GLU A 10 -6.82 16.27 1.89
C GLU A 10 -6.78 15.34 0.70
N LEU A 11 -6.10 15.75 -0.38
CA LEU A 11 -5.91 14.93 -1.57
C LEU A 11 -4.98 13.74 -1.24
N VAL A 12 -5.48 12.52 -1.46
CA VAL A 12 -4.70 11.29 -1.30
C VAL A 12 -4.04 10.91 -2.62
N THR A 13 -4.82 10.89 -3.70
CA THR A 13 -4.33 10.55 -5.04
C THR A 13 -5.31 11.02 -6.11
N ALA A 14 -4.81 11.20 -7.34
CA ALA A 14 -5.60 11.36 -8.54
C ALA A 14 -4.97 10.57 -9.69
N TYR A 15 -5.78 9.88 -10.49
CA TYR A 15 -5.31 9.17 -11.68
C TYR A 15 -6.39 9.15 -12.75
N GLU A 16 -5.96 9.11 -14.01
CA GLU A 16 -6.85 8.95 -15.15
C GLU A 16 -7.35 7.50 -15.24
N ILE A 17 -8.65 7.34 -15.45
CA ILE A 17 -9.27 6.08 -15.86
C ILE A 17 -9.42 6.09 -17.37
N TRP A 18 -9.02 4.97 -17.98
CA TRP A 18 -9.05 4.74 -19.42
C TRP A 18 -9.92 3.52 -19.73
N ASP A 19 -10.76 3.65 -20.74
CA ASP A 19 -11.63 2.60 -21.29
C ASP A 19 -11.29 2.42 -22.78
N ASP A 20 -10.79 1.23 -23.15
CA ASP A 20 -10.33 0.89 -24.50
C ASP A 20 -9.50 2.02 -25.17
N GLU A 21 -8.40 2.42 -24.50
CA GLU A 21 -7.47 3.49 -24.92
C GLU A 21 -8.06 4.90 -25.00
N LYS A 22 -9.33 5.08 -24.62
CA LYS A 22 -9.96 6.39 -24.51
C LYS A 22 -9.99 6.83 -23.06
N PHE A 23 -9.67 8.10 -22.84
CA PHE A 23 -9.85 8.71 -21.54
C PHE A 23 -11.34 8.65 -21.16
N ALA A 24 -11.63 8.15 -19.97
CA ALA A 24 -12.99 8.08 -19.44
C ALA A 24 -13.26 9.23 -18.46
N PHE A 25 -12.46 9.32 -17.39
CA PHE A 25 -12.58 10.36 -16.36
C PHE A 25 -11.33 10.33 -15.44
N TRP A 26 -11.14 11.38 -14.65
CA TRP A 26 -10.24 11.35 -13.50
C TRP A 26 -10.94 10.72 -12.30
N SER A 27 -10.25 9.81 -11.61
CA SER A 27 -10.66 9.33 -10.28
C SER A 27 -9.78 10.00 -9.23
N VAL A 28 -10.41 10.76 -8.33
CA VAL A 28 -9.74 11.56 -7.30
C VAL A 28 -10.19 11.06 -5.93
N ILE A 29 -9.23 10.76 -5.05
CA ILE A 29 -9.48 10.26 -3.70
C ILE A 29 -9.00 11.28 -2.68
N PHE A 30 -9.85 11.59 -1.72
CA PHE A 30 -9.57 12.46 -0.59
C PHE A 30 -9.71 11.70 0.74
N THR A 31 -9.16 12.27 1.81
CA THR A 31 -9.37 11.79 3.18
C THR A 31 -9.51 12.95 4.14
N ASP A 32 -10.31 12.79 5.19
CA ASP A 32 -10.36 13.70 6.34
C ASP A 32 -9.53 13.18 7.54
N GLY A 33 -8.73 12.14 7.30
CA GLY A 33 -7.97 11.42 8.32
C GLY A 33 -8.71 10.22 8.93
N SER A 34 -10.04 10.17 8.82
CA SER A 34 -10.88 9.08 9.34
C SER A 34 -11.44 8.21 8.23
N ASP A 35 -11.98 8.84 7.19
CA ASP A 35 -12.64 8.19 6.07
C ASP A 35 -12.03 8.63 4.74
N TYR A 36 -12.43 7.91 3.68
CA TYR A 36 -12.05 8.25 2.32
C TYR A 36 -13.26 8.71 1.52
N TYR A 37 -13.01 9.62 0.59
CA TYR A 37 -14.01 10.21 -0.29
C TYR A 37 -13.51 10.10 -1.73
N TYR A 38 -14.41 9.89 -2.67
CA TYR A 38 -14.08 9.84 -4.09
C TYR A 38 -14.83 10.91 -4.88
N TYR A 39 -14.19 11.40 -5.93
CA TYR A 39 -14.79 12.29 -6.91
C TYR A 39 -14.31 11.89 -8.30
N ASN A 40 -15.24 11.79 -9.25
CA ASN A 40 -14.91 11.51 -10.64
C ASN A 40 -15.10 12.78 -11.49
N HIS A 41 -14.04 13.24 -12.17
CA HIS A 41 -14.10 14.41 -13.03
C HIS A 41 -14.11 14.00 -14.51
N PRO A 42 -15.13 14.40 -15.31
CA PRO A 42 -15.29 13.94 -16.69
C PRO A 42 -14.33 14.65 -17.67
N ASP A 43 -13.85 15.85 -17.36
CA ASP A 43 -12.88 16.53 -18.22
C ASP A 43 -11.46 16.04 -17.96
N ARG A 44 -10.71 15.80 -19.04
CA ARG A 44 -9.31 15.41 -18.96
C ARG A 44 -8.40 16.57 -18.55
N HIS A 45 -8.70 17.77 -19.05
CA HIS A 45 -7.90 18.96 -18.86
C HIS A 45 -8.40 19.76 -17.66
N ILE A 46 -7.93 19.37 -16.47
CA ILE A 46 -8.25 20.02 -15.21
C ILE A 46 -7.00 20.63 -14.58
N SER A 47 -7.20 21.61 -13.68
CA SER A 47 -6.12 22.20 -12.86
C SER A 47 -5.34 21.10 -12.12
N ASP A 48 -4.03 21.29 -11.95
CA ASP A 48 -3.21 20.41 -11.12
C ASP A 48 -3.70 20.37 -9.67
N ASP A 49 -4.16 21.52 -9.16
CA ASP A 49 -4.83 21.61 -7.87
C ASP A 49 -6.22 20.98 -7.93
N LYS A 50 -6.38 19.84 -7.23
CA LYS A 50 -7.64 19.09 -7.13
C LYS A 50 -8.44 19.45 -5.88
N SER A 51 -7.92 20.29 -4.99
CA SER A 51 -8.57 20.69 -3.73
C SER A 51 -9.99 21.24 -3.92
N PRO A 52 -10.33 21.98 -5.01
CA PRO A 52 -11.70 22.44 -5.24
C PRO A 52 -12.75 21.33 -5.38
N PHE A 53 -12.35 20.08 -5.66
CA PHE A 53 -13.27 18.95 -5.78
C PHE A 53 -13.55 18.26 -4.43
N ALA A 54 -12.82 18.63 -3.38
CA ALA A 54 -12.87 17.95 -2.09
C ALA A 54 -14.28 18.00 -1.46
N ASP A 55 -14.96 19.15 -1.53
CA ASP A 55 -16.32 19.33 -0.99
C ASP A 55 -17.38 18.57 -1.78
N GLN A 56 -17.12 18.28 -3.06
CA GLN A 56 -18.02 17.54 -3.95
C GLN A 56 -17.82 16.02 -3.86
N ALA A 57 -16.74 15.57 -3.21
CA ALA A 57 -16.43 14.16 -3.09
C ALA A 57 -17.46 13.42 -2.23
N ALA A 58 -17.89 12.25 -2.71
CA ALA A 58 -18.83 11.38 -2.02
C ALA A 58 -18.07 10.41 -1.09
N LEU A 59 -18.69 10.05 0.04
CA LEU A 59 -18.12 9.10 0.99
C LEU A 59 -17.96 7.71 0.36
N ILE A 60 -16.80 7.10 0.55
CA ILE A 60 -16.56 5.70 0.21
C ILE A 60 -17.00 4.84 1.39
N PRO A 61 -17.96 3.91 1.22
CA PRO A 61 -18.39 3.02 2.30
C PRO A 61 -17.20 2.22 2.87
N ARG A 62 -17.07 2.16 4.21
CA ARG A 62 -16.00 1.37 4.87
C ARG A 62 -16.01 -0.10 4.49
N SER A 63 -17.18 -0.67 4.19
CA SER A 63 -17.30 -2.04 3.68
C SER A 63 -16.51 -2.29 2.39
N TYR A 64 -16.25 -1.24 1.61
CA TYR A 64 -15.48 -1.35 0.37
C TYR A 64 -13.98 -1.61 0.63
N TYR A 65 -13.41 -1.07 1.72
CA TYR A 65 -11.95 -1.04 1.93
C TYR A 65 -11.45 -1.46 3.32
N GLN A 66 -12.32 -1.61 4.31
CA GLN A 66 -11.96 -1.89 5.70
C GLN A 66 -12.62 -3.22 6.16
N PRO A 67 -11.97 -4.36 5.94
CA PRO A 67 -12.57 -5.67 6.22
C PRO A 67 -12.49 -6.04 7.70
N SER A 68 -13.42 -6.90 8.12
CA SER A 68 -13.18 -7.79 9.27
C SER A 68 -12.10 -8.81 8.91
N TYR A 69 -11.34 -9.30 9.88
CA TYR A 69 -10.23 -10.23 9.64
C TYR A 69 -10.45 -11.58 10.35
N PRO A 70 -9.92 -12.68 9.80
CA PRO A 70 -9.97 -13.98 10.45
C PRO A 70 -9.32 -13.95 11.84
N PRO A 71 -9.88 -14.66 12.84
CA PRO A 71 -9.32 -14.71 14.20
C PRO A 71 -7.85 -15.14 14.25
N ASP A 72 -7.44 -15.98 13.30
CA ASP A 72 -6.10 -16.58 13.24
C ASP A 72 -5.03 -15.62 12.71
N PHE A 73 -5.41 -14.44 12.23
CA PHE A 73 -4.43 -13.45 11.78
C PHE A 73 -3.65 -12.89 12.96
N HIS A 74 -2.33 -13.03 12.86
CA HIS A 74 -1.41 -12.41 13.80
C HIS A 74 -1.61 -10.89 13.81
N ARG A 75 -2.04 -10.35 14.94
CA ARG A 75 -2.15 -8.91 15.16
C ARG A 75 -0.79 -8.35 15.52
N ALA A 76 -0.46 -7.19 14.96
CA ALA A 76 0.71 -6.45 15.40
C ALA A 76 0.56 -6.04 16.87
N PRO A 77 1.67 -5.92 17.62
CA PRO A 77 1.63 -5.50 19.01
C PRO A 77 1.03 -4.09 19.14
N PRO A 78 0.34 -3.77 20.26
CA PRO A 78 -0.23 -2.43 20.47
C PRO A 78 0.82 -1.31 20.38
N ILE A 79 2.04 -1.60 20.84
CA ILE A 79 3.19 -0.72 20.69
C ILE A 79 4.02 -1.27 19.52
N LEU A 80 3.95 -0.58 18.39
CA LEU A 80 4.70 -0.96 17.20
C LEU A 80 6.19 -0.66 17.39
N PRO A 81 7.10 -1.55 16.95
CA PRO A 81 8.52 -1.22 16.93
C PRO A 81 8.77 0.05 16.10
N PRO A 82 9.74 0.91 16.48
CA PRO A 82 9.95 2.21 15.83
C PRO A 82 10.17 2.14 14.31
N ASN A 83 10.78 1.05 13.83
CA ASN A 83 10.99 0.79 12.40
C ASN A 83 9.81 0.03 11.78
N THR A 84 8.56 0.39 12.11
CA THR A 84 7.36 -0.21 11.49
C THR A 84 6.80 0.73 10.43
N TYR A 85 6.52 0.17 9.26
CA TYR A 85 5.75 0.80 8.20
C TYR A 85 4.35 0.18 8.19
N ILE A 86 3.32 1.01 8.33
CA ILE A 86 1.93 0.57 8.16
C ILE A 86 1.55 0.77 6.70
N LYS A 87 1.42 -0.33 5.96
CA LYS A 87 0.84 -0.30 4.62
C LYS A 87 -0.68 -0.16 4.75
N LYS A 88 -1.16 1.08 4.70
CA LYS A 88 -2.60 1.38 4.59
C LYS A 88 -3.10 1.05 3.19
N PHE A 89 -4.32 0.54 3.10
CA PHE A 89 -4.98 0.26 1.84
C PHE A 89 -5.88 1.43 1.49
N VAL A 90 -5.41 2.25 0.55
CA VAL A 90 -6.23 3.32 -0.01
C VAL A 90 -7.23 2.69 -0.97
N PRO A 91 -8.52 3.09 -0.96
CA PRO A 91 -9.55 2.60 -1.90
C PRO A 91 -9.30 3.12 -3.32
N LEU A 92 -8.28 2.58 -3.97
CA LEU A 92 -7.93 2.89 -5.34
C LEU A 92 -8.88 2.20 -6.32
N TYR A 93 -8.86 2.67 -7.57
CA TYR A 93 -9.52 2.09 -8.74
C TYR A 93 -11.05 2.08 -8.69
N ILE A 94 -11.67 3.05 -8.02
CA ILE A 94 -13.12 3.27 -8.13
C ILE A 94 -13.40 3.82 -9.52
N ALA A 95 -13.73 2.93 -10.45
CA ALA A 95 -14.07 3.31 -11.80
C ALA A 95 -15.54 3.72 -11.86
N LYS A 96 -16.42 2.99 -11.18
CA LYS A 96 -17.85 3.25 -11.23
C LYS A 96 -18.47 3.23 -9.84
N PRO A 97 -19.46 4.11 -9.55
CA PRO A 97 -20.10 4.15 -8.24
C PRO A 97 -20.68 2.81 -7.77
N GLU A 98 -21.16 1.96 -8.68
CA GLU A 98 -21.68 0.64 -8.34
C GLU A 98 -20.63 -0.31 -7.71
N GLU A 99 -19.34 -0.08 -7.97
CA GLU A 99 -18.28 -0.89 -7.34
C GLU A 99 -18.22 -0.67 -5.83
N LEU A 100 -18.71 0.47 -5.33
CA LEU A 100 -18.75 0.80 -3.90
C LEU A 100 -19.75 -0.05 -3.11
N ALA A 101 -20.69 -0.69 -3.79
CA ALA A 101 -21.58 -1.68 -3.18
C ALA A 101 -20.89 -3.04 -2.96
N THR A 102 -19.67 -3.23 -3.45
CA THR A 102 -18.88 -4.46 -3.30
C THR A 102 -17.89 -4.35 -2.14
N THR A 103 -17.23 -5.48 -1.80
CA THR A 103 -16.15 -5.57 -0.81
C THR A 103 -14.75 -5.63 -1.46
N ARG A 104 -14.63 -5.22 -2.73
CA ARG A 104 -13.47 -5.56 -3.58
C ARG A 104 -12.09 -5.22 -2.97
N VAL A 105 -11.91 -4.01 -2.44
CA VAL A 105 -10.61 -3.60 -1.86
C VAL A 105 -10.39 -4.29 -0.51
N ALA A 106 -11.45 -4.47 0.27
CA ALA A 106 -11.44 -5.23 1.50
C ALA A 106 -10.99 -6.68 1.27
N ASP A 107 -11.53 -7.35 0.25
CA ASP A 107 -11.16 -8.73 -0.12
C ASP A 107 -9.70 -8.83 -0.57
N TRP A 108 -9.19 -7.81 -1.29
CA TRP A 108 -7.77 -7.75 -1.66
C TRP A 108 -6.86 -7.60 -0.45
N MET A 109 -7.27 -6.79 0.52
CA MET A 109 -6.53 -6.61 1.76
C MET A 109 -6.43 -7.92 2.56
N ILE A 110 -7.52 -8.69 2.64
CA ILE A 110 -7.52 -10.01 3.28
C ILE A 110 -6.57 -10.96 2.55
N LYS A 111 -6.71 -11.09 1.22
CA LYS A 111 -5.80 -11.94 0.42
C LYS A 111 -4.34 -11.55 0.59
N GLU A 112 -4.03 -10.26 0.62
CA GLU A 112 -2.67 -9.79 0.82
C GLU A 112 -2.16 -10.14 2.24
N ALA A 113 -2.99 -9.97 3.27
CA ALA A 113 -2.65 -10.37 4.64
C ALA A 113 -2.38 -11.88 4.77
N GLU A 114 -3.18 -12.72 4.11
CA GLU A 114 -2.98 -14.19 4.07
C GLU A 114 -1.63 -14.56 3.46
N ILE A 115 -1.26 -13.89 2.37
CA ILE A 115 0.02 -14.12 1.70
C ILE A 115 1.17 -13.74 2.65
N TYR A 116 1.13 -12.57 3.30
CA TYR A 116 2.17 -12.19 4.25
C TYR A 116 2.24 -13.13 5.45
N HIS A 117 1.09 -13.57 5.96
CA HIS A 117 1.04 -14.55 7.04
C HIS A 117 1.76 -15.84 6.65
N LYS A 118 1.46 -16.41 5.47
CA LYS A 118 2.12 -17.63 4.97
C LYS A 118 3.62 -17.43 4.72
N ILE A 119 4.02 -16.30 4.14
CA ILE A 119 5.44 -15.98 3.92
C ILE A 119 6.17 -15.83 5.27
N SER A 120 5.53 -15.25 6.28
CA SER A 120 6.14 -15.04 7.60
C SER A 120 6.45 -16.33 8.37
N GLN A 121 5.80 -17.44 8.02
CA GLN A 121 6.10 -18.77 8.58
C GLN A 121 7.42 -19.34 8.04
N HIS A 122 7.95 -18.78 6.95
CA HIS A 122 9.21 -19.15 6.32
C HIS A 122 10.05 -17.91 6.07
N PRO A 123 10.60 -17.27 7.12
CA PRO A 123 11.31 -16.00 6.99
C PRO A 123 12.57 -16.14 6.13
N HIS A 124 12.86 -15.10 5.34
CA HIS A 124 14.04 -15.03 4.47
C HIS A 124 14.67 -13.63 4.58
N PRO A 125 16.01 -13.50 4.69
CA PRO A 125 16.68 -12.22 4.93
C PRO A 125 16.47 -11.16 3.82
N ASN A 126 16.17 -11.60 2.60
CA ASN A 126 15.86 -10.70 1.47
C ASN A 126 14.35 -10.50 1.22
N ILE A 127 13.50 -10.87 2.18
CA ILE A 127 12.06 -10.61 2.17
C ILE A 127 11.71 -9.77 3.38
N CYS A 128 10.89 -8.73 3.17
CA CYS A 128 10.44 -7.86 4.26
C CYS A 128 9.71 -8.64 5.36
N GLU A 129 10.11 -8.33 6.60
CA GLU A 129 9.50 -8.88 7.80
C GLU A 129 8.06 -8.38 7.96
N TYR A 130 7.13 -9.34 7.99
CA TYR A 130 5.74 -9.10 8.36
C TYR A 130 5.57 -9.14 9.88
N ARG A 131 4.91 -8.12 10.43
CA ARG A 131 4.71 -7.93 11.87
C ARG A 131 3.25 -8.07 12.30
N GLY A 132 2.39 -8.53 11.41
CA GLY A 132 0.96 -8.68 11.67
C GLY A 132 0.08 -7.59 11.09
N ILE A 133 -1.21 -7.72 11.32
CA ILE A 133 -2.20 -6.74 10.88
C ILE A 133 -2.27 -5.56 11.85
N TYR A 134 -2.50 -4.37 11.30
CA TYR A 134 -2.91 -3.19 12.06
C TYR A 134 -4.42 -3.16 12.17
N VAL A 135 -4.93 -3.05 13.40
CA VAL A 135 -6.37 -3.04 13.71
C VAL A 135 -6.76 -1.68 14.27
N LEU A 136 -7.81 -1.09 13.71
CA LEU A 136 -8.41 0.15 14.20
C LEU A 136 -9.92 -0.06 14.30
N ASP A 137 -10.50 0.27 15.45
CA ASP A 137 -11.94 0.10 15.74
C ASP A 137 -12.46 -1.33 15.48
N GLY A 138 -11.62 -2.34 15.76
CA GLY A 138 -11.95 -3.76 15.56
C GLY A 138 -11.91 -4.25 14.11
N LEU A 139 -11.53 -3.38 13.15
CA LEU A 139 -11.40 -3.72 11.73
C LEU A 139 -9.95 -3.66 11.27
N MET A 140 -9.63 -4.39 10.20
CA MET A 140 -8.30 -4.34 9.61
C MET A 140 -8.10 -2.97 8.94
N ALA A 141 -7.04 -2.25 9.31
CA ALA A 141 -6.72 -0.92 8.78
C ALA A 141 -5.36 -0.86 8.06
N GLY A 142 -4.52 -1.89 8.19
CA GLY A 142 -3.28 -1.99 7.43
C GLY A 142 -2.49 -3.27 7.70
N LEU A 143 -1.35 -3.38 7.03
CA LEU A 143 -0.33 -4.39 7.33
C LEU A 143 0.88 -3.72 7.98
N CYS A 144 1.35 -4.27 9.09
CA CYS A 144 2.59 -3.83 9.73
C CYS A 144 3.76 -4.58 9.11
N LEU A 145 4.68 -3.83 8.53
CA LEU A 145 5.88 -4.33 7.87
C LEU A 145 7.10 -3.67 8.49
N ARG A 146 8.27 -4.31 8.43
CA ARG A 146 9.51 -3.62 8.78
C ARG A 146 9.78 -2.48 7.79
N ARG A 147 9.99 -1.29 8.32
CA ARG A 147 10.47 -0.11 7.60
C ARG A 147 11.98 -0.21 7.46
N TYR A 148 12.46 -0.11 6.23
CA TYR A 148 13.87 0.01 5.90
C TYR A 148 14.23 1.48 5.66
N HIS A 149 15.51 1.81 5.84
CA HIS A 149 15.99 3.20 5.78
C HIS A 149 15.83 3.82 4.39
N LYS A 150 16.18 3.07 3.34
CA LYS A 150 16.13 3.53 1.95
C LYS A 150 15.60 2.45 1.03
N THR A 151 14.95 2.89 -0.04
CA THR A 151 14.69 2.07 -1.22
C THR A 151 15.91 2.04 -2.14
N LEU A 152 16.00 1.03 -3.02
CA LEU A 152 17.06 0.97 -4.03
C LEU A 152 17.08 2.21 -4.93
N LYS A 153 15.89 2.72 -5.29
CA LYS A 153 15.77 3.95 -6.09
C LYS A 153 16.40 5.15 -5.38
N GLN A 154 16.10 5.34 -4.08
CA GLN A 154 16.67 6.42 -3.29
C GLN A 154 18.19 6.28 -3.18
N ALA A 155 18.69 5.08 -2.88
CA ALA A 155 20.13 4.83 -2.81
C ALA A 155 20.87 5.20 -4.11
N VAL A 156 20.29 4.83 -5.26
CA VAL A 156 20.81 5.23 -6.58
C VAL A 156 20.79 6.74 -6.77
N GLN A 157 19.68 7.40 -6.43
CA GLN A 157 19.52 8.84 -6.59
C GLN A 157 20.46 9.64 -5.69
N ASP A 158 20.71 9.14 -4.48
CA ASP A 158 21.60 9.76 -3.50
C ASP A 158 23.08 9.51 -3.80
N GLY A 159 23.39 8.63 -4.77
CA GLY A 159 24.76 8.25 -5.11
C GLY A 159 25.44 7.37 -4.06
N ASP A 160 24.66 6.60 -3.29
CA ASP A 160 25.19 5.70 -2.27
C ASP A 160 26.14 4.66 -2.92
N ARG A 161 27.22 4.29 -2.22
CA ARG A 161 28.08 3.19 -2.67
C ARG A 161 27.32 1.87 -2.56
N MET A 162 27.11 1.21 -3.70
CA MET A 162 26.37 -0.04 -3.77
C MET A 162 27.16 -1.21 -4.33
N ASP A 163 26.98 -2.36 -3.69
CA ASP A 163 27.40 -3.66 -4.23
C ASP A 163 26.25 -4.24 -5.05
N ALA A 164 26.31 -4.01 -6.37
CA ALA A 164 25.29 -4.45 -7.30
C ALA A 164 25.14 -5.98 -7.31
N ASP A 165 26.24 -6.72 -7.19
CA ASP A 165 26.23 -8.19 -7.21
C ASP A 165 25.55 -8.73 -5.95
N SER A 166 25.83 -8.14 -4.78
CA SER A 166 25.15 -8.49 -3.54
C SER A 166 23.65 -8.18 -3.60
N ILE A 167 23.27 -7.02 -4.15
CA ILE A 167 21.87 -6.61 -4.31
C ILE A 167 21.12 -7.58 -5.23
N ILE A 168 21.68 -7.86 -6.40
CA ILE A 168 21.06 -8.76 -7.39
C ILE A 168 20.99 -10.19 -6.82
N GLY A 169 22.05 -10.64 -6.14
CA GLY A 169 22.08 -11.94 -5.46
C GLY A 169 20.98 -12.05 -4.40
N GLY A 170 20.79 -11.01 -3.59
CA GLY A 170 19.72 -10.95 -2.59
C GLY A 170 18.32 -10.96 -3.21
N ILE A 171 18.09 -10.20 -4.30
CA ILE A 171 16.82 -10.20 -5.03
C ILE A 171 16.51 -11.60 -5.57
N LYS A 172 17.49 -12.24 -6.23
CA LYS A 172 17.35 -13.61 -6.75
C LYS A 172 17.03 -14.60 -5.63
N SER A 173 17.77 -14.57 -4.53
CA SER A 173 17.52 -15.45 -3.38
C SER A 173 16.12 -15.28 -2.80
N GLY A 174 15.65 -14.04 -2.66
CA GLY A 174 14.28 -13.76 -2.20
C GLY A 174 13.21 -14.24 -3.18
N LEU A 175 13.40 -14.04 -4.49
CA LEU A 175 12.49 -14.55 -5.52
C LEU A 175 12.45 -16.08 -5.54
N ASP A 176 13.60 -16.74 -5.48
CA ASP A 176 13.68 -18.19 -5.45
C ASP A 176 12.99 -18.77 -4.23
N HIS A 177 13.10 -18.10 -3.08
CA HIS A 177 12.36 -18.45 -1.87
C HIS A 177 10.85 -18.32 -2.05
N LEU A 178 10.37 -17.22 -2.62
CA LEU A 178 8.94 -17.05 -2.94
C LEU A 178 8.44 -18.12 -3.91
N HIS A 179 9.22 -18.42 -4.96
CA HIS A 179 8.88 -19.45 -5.94
C HIS A 179 8.79 -20.84 -5.30
N LYS A 180 9.71 -21.18 -4.37
CA LYS A 180 9.64 -22.44 -3.61
C LYS A 180 8.38 -22.56 -2.75
N LEU A 181 7.85 -21.44 -2.27
CA LEU A 181 6.58 -21.38 -1.54
C LEU A 181 5.35 -21.34 -2.47
N GLY A 182 5.54 -21.39 -3.79
CA GLY A 182 4.46 -21.34 -4.78
C GLY A 182 3.95 -19.93 -5.10
N TYR A 183 4.66 -18.88 -4.68
CA TYR A 183 4.28 -17.50 -4.97
C TYR A 183 5.11 -16.94 -6.12
N VAL A 184 4.43 -16.35 -7.10
CA VAL A 184 5.07 -15.63 -8.20
C VAL A 184 4.90 -14.12 -7.99
N HIS A 185 5.96 -13.37 -8.22
CA HIS A 185 5.87 -11.93 -8.25
C HIS A 185 5.29 -11.45 -9.60
N VAL A 186 4.04 -11.01 -9.61
CA VAL A 186 3.46 -10.24 -10.71
C VAL A 186 3.07 -8.85 -10.19
N ARG A 187 3.44 -7.80 -10.92
CA ARG A 187 2.90 -6.45 -10.71
C ARG A 187 1.59 -6.38 -11.50
N PRO A 188 0.42 -6.20 -10.88
CA PRO A 188 -0.82 -6.20 -11.64
C PRO A 188 -0.88 -4.90 -12.43
N VAL A 189 -0.91 -5.02 -13.76
CA VAL A 189 -1.52 -3.99 -14.61
C VAL A 189 -3.02 -4.27 -14.73
N ARG A 190 -3.46 -5.54 -14.72
CA ARG A 190 -4.84 -5.98 -14.44
C ARG A 190 -4.80 -7.45 -13.95
N ARG A 191 -5.65 -7.78 -12.97
CA ARG A 191 -5.95 -9.10 -12.37
C ARG A 191 -4.80 -9.81 -11.65
N ASP A 192 -5.04 -10.07 -10.36
CA ASP A 192 -4.38 -11.01 -9.43
C ASP A 192 -2.85 -10.99 -9.30
N CYS A 193 -2.40 -10.53 -8.11
CA CYS A 193 -1.14 -10.79 -7.36
C CYS A 193 -0.51 -9.49 -6.82
N THR A 194 -0.31 -9.37 -5.50
CA THR A 194 -0.06 -8.09 -4.77
C THR A 194 1.34 -7.93 -4.13
N LEU A 195 2.34 -8.70 -4.55
CA LEU A 195 3.51 -8.95 -3.67
C LEU A 195 4.68 -7.95 -3.66
N ALA A 196 4.91 -7.06 -4.64
CA ALA A 196 6.17 -6.25 -4.66
C ALA A 196 6.06 -4.73 -4.50
N LYS A 197 5.09 -4.29 -3.70
CA LYS A 197 5.31 -3.12 -2.82
C LYS A 197 6.64 -3.12 -2.09
N THR A 198 6.86 -4.25 -1.45
CA THR A 198 7.34 -4.26 -0.07
C THR A 198 8.23 -5.47 0.23
N CYS A 199 8.21 -6.53 -0.58
CA CYS A 199 9.02 -7.72 -0.30
C CYS A 199 10.51 -7.56 -0.63
N PHE A 200 10.90 -6.74 -1.60
CA PHE A 200 12.31 -6.61 -2.00
C PHE A 200 12.95 -5.35 -1.44
N CYS A 201 13.38 -5.42 -0.19
CA CYS A 201 14.38 -4.51 0.35
C CYS A 201 15.72 -5.23 0.34
N SER A 202 16.44 -5.20 -0.78
CA SER A 202 17.83 -5.63 -0.81
C SER A 202 18.70 -4.61 -0.06
N ALA A 203 19.29 -5.07 1.04
CA ALA A 203 20.72 -4.94 1.34
C ALA A 203 21.28 -3.69 2.07
N TYR A 204 20.53 -2.98 2.92
CA TYR A 204 21.14 -1.92 3.77
C TYR A 204 20.71 -1.95 5.23
N ASP A 205 20.97 -3.09 5.88
CA ASP A 205 20.93 -3.17 7.35
C ASP A 205 22.03 -4.11 7.86
N ASN A 206 23.27 -3.91 7.35
CA ASN A 206 24.46 -4.55 7.94
C ASN A 206 25.17 -3.53 8.83
N PRO A 207 24.97 -3.56 10.16
CA PRO A 207 25.53 -2.56 11.10
C PRO A 207 27.07 -2.58 11.18
N GLY A 208 27.76 -3.49 10.49
CA GLY A 208 29.21 -3.63 10.55
C GLY A 208 30.04 -2.88 9.48
N ARG A 209 29.43 -2.11 8.56
CA ARG A 209 30.18 -1.47 7.45
C ARG A 209 29.90 0.01 7.19
N TYR A 210 29.09 0.65 8.02
CA TYR A 210 28.94 2.10 7.96
C TYR A 210 30.03 2.77 8.81
N GLN A 211 31.15 3.12 8.18
CA GLN A 211 32.05 4.15 8.71
C GLN A 211 31.78 5.42 7.90
N PRO A 212 31.16 6.46 8.48
CA PRO A 212 31.04 7.74 7.83
C PRO A 212 32.45 8.34 7.68
N SER A 213 32.78 8.75 6.46
CA SER A 213 33.88 9.68 6.19
C SER A 213 33.48 11.10 6.56
#